data_AF-A0A2K3PCE5-F1
#
_entry.id   AF-A0A2K3PCE5-F1
#
_cell.length_a   1.000
_cell.length_b   1.000
_cell.length_c   1.000
_cell.angle_alpha   90.00
_cell.angle_beta   90.00
_cell.angle_gamma   90.00
#
_symmetry.space_group_name_H-M   'P 1'
#
loop_
_entity.id
_entity.type
_entity.pdbx_description
1 polymer ?
#
loop_
_entity_poly.entity_id
_entity_poly.type
_entity_poly.pdbx_seq_one_letter_code
_entity_poly.pdbx_strand_id
1 'polypeptide(L)'
;VIEPDVQPGDLCTRREYARWLVSASGALSRNTVSKVYPAMYIDNVTELAFDDITAEDPDFSSIQGLAEAGLIESRLSRRDVELSAGEDNSPFFFSPDSPLSRQDLVSWKMTLEKRQLPEADRKILHQVSGFIDTDKIHPNACPALVADLSSGEQGIIALAFGYTRLFQPDKPVTKAQAAIALATGDASDIVSEELARIEAESIAENAVAAHSALVEQVEKDINASFEQELFLEKEKIGAIERMAEEAKLELETLRAQREEDSVAMEKERAAIESEMEVFSKLRNEVQDQLQSLMSNKVEIAYEKERIKKLREQAEIENNEITRLQYDLEVERKALSMARTWAEDEAKRVREQARALEEARDRWERHGIKVVVDEDLRKEASAEVTWLNAGEQYSTQGSVDRAESLLEKLKRIGADVRGKSREIIDKIILMVSLFISKLKEWASKTKLQAEELREAVTSKAGKSANELQHSAVEFGFTVKEGAKRVAGDCREGVEKITQKFTHKFKT
;
A
#
# COMPACT_ATOMS: atom_id res chain seq x y z
N VAL A 1 66.76 12.89 50.39
CA VAL A 1 67.79 13.52 51.26
C VAL A 1 67.34 13.41 52.71
N ILE A 2 66.19 14.00 53.05
CA ILE A 2 65.49 13.78 54.32
C ILE A 2 64.42 12.70 54.09
N GLU A 3 64.20 11.84 55.07
CA GLU A 3 63.20 10.76 55.02
C GLU A 3 61.76 11.35 55.02
N PRO A 4 60.79 10.75 54.30
CA PRO A 4 59.47 11.34 54.05
C PRO A 4 58.56 11.43 55.29
N ASP A 5 58.83 10.65 56.32
CA ASP A 5 58.07 10.55 57.57
C ASP A 5 58.56 11.53 58.67
N VAL A 6 59.63 12.27 58.38
CA VAL A 6 60.24 13.23 59.31
C VAL A 6 59.30 14.40 59.60
N GLN A 7 59.06 14.66 60.88
CA GLN A 7 58.29 15.82 61.32
C GLN A 7 59.16 17.09 61.36
N PRO A 8 58.75 18.20 60.74
CA PRO A 8 59.55 19.42 60.64
C PRO A 8 59.80 20.11 62.00
N GLY A 9 58.89 19.91 62.97
CA GLY A 9 58.96 20.52 64.30
C GLY A 9 59.89 19.83 65.29
N ASP A 10 60.31 18.60 65.00
CA ASP A 10 61.18 17.83 65.91
C ASP A 10 62.60 18.41 65.95
N LEU A 11 63.33 18.12 67.03
CA LEU A 11 64.74 18.46 67.12
C LEU A 11 65.55 17.55 66.19
N CYS A 12 66.50 18.14 65.47
CA CYS A 12 67.45 17.42 64.65
C CYS A 12 68.61 16.94 65.52
N THR A 13 68.90 15.65 65.49
CA THR A 13 70.08 15.07 66.16
C THR A 13 71.33 15.25 65.31
N ARG A 14 72.51 15.21 65.94
CA ARG A 14 73.80 15.30 65.23
C ARG A 14 73.96 14.19 64.19
N ARG A 15 73.52 12.96 64.48
CA ARG A 15 73.60 11.83 63.55
C ARG A 15 72.66 11.98 62.34
N GLU A 16 71.42 12.44 62.56
CA GLU A 16 70.49 12.73 61.47
C GLU A 16 71.03 13.81 60.55
N TYR A 17 71.66 14.83 61.11
CA TYR A 17 72.27 15.87 60.29
C TYR A 17 73.49 15.37 59.51
N ALA A 18 74.35 14.55 60.11
CA ALA A 18 75.54 13.97 59.47
C ALA A 18 75.20 13.13 58.21
N ARG A 19 74.50 12.01 58.40
CA ARG A 19 73.17 11.87 57.80
C ARG A 19 72.85 12.51 56.45
N TRP A 20 71.96 13.47 56.56
CA TRP A 20 71.43 14.27 55.49
C TRP A 20 72.49 15.13 54.82
N LEU A 21 73.54 15.55 55.52
CA LEU A 21 74.61 16.38 54.95
C LEU A 21 75.41 15.61 53.90
N VAL A 22 75.81 14.36 54.19
CA VAL A 22 76.46 13.47 53.23
C VAL A 22 75.51 13.14 52.07
N SER A 23 74.26 12.79 52.39
CA SER A 23 73.23 12.47 51.39
C SER A 23 72.92 13.66 50.46
N ALA A 24 72.82 14.87 51.01
CA ALA A 24 72.59 16.13 50.28
C ALA A 24 73.81 16.49 49.42
N SER A 25 75.03 16.32 49.95
CA SER A 25 76.26 16.55 49.18
C SER A 25 76.29 15.67 47.91
N GLY A 26 75.93 14.39 48.02
CA GLY A 26 75.86 13.50 46.87
C GLY A 26 74.75 13.84 45.87
N ALA A 27 73.56 14.13 46.36
CA ALA A 27 72.34 14.29 45.56
C ALA A 27 72.08 15.71 45.03
N LEU A 28 72.44 16.74 45.80
CA LEU A 28 72.12 18.14 45.53
C LEU A 28 73.33 18.97 45.08
N SER A 29 74.57 18.47 45.21
CA SER A 29 75.73 19.21 44.70
C SER A 29 75.99 18.94 43.22
N ARG A 30 75.99 20.01 42.40
CA ARG A 30 76.51 20.01 41.02
C ARG A 30 78.04 20.02 40.98
N ASN A 31 78.70 20.48 42.06
CA ASN A 31 80.14 20.57 42.13
C ASN A 31 80.73 19.25 42.65
N THR A 32 81.44 18.54 41.78
CA THR A 32 82.08 17.26 42.13
C THR A 32 83.17 17.41 43.19
N VAL A 33 83.68 18.63 43.40
CA VAL A 33 84.74 18.93 44.37
C VAL A 33 84.20 19.10 45.80
N SER A 34 82.91 19.42 45.98
CA SER A 34 82.25 19.54 47.30
C SER A 34 81.50 18.27 47.71
N LYS A 35 81.70 17.15 46.98
CA LYS A 35 81.08 15.86 47.28
C LYS A 35 81.84 15.14 48.38
N VAL A 36 81.13 14.84 49.47
CA VAL A 36 81.61 13.94 50.52
C VAL A 36 81.06 12.56 50.27
N TYR A 37 81.94 11.57 50.34
CA TYR A 37 81.56 10.17 50.23
C TYR A 37 81.42 9.56 51.63
N PRO A 38 80.49 8.62 51.82
CA PRO A 38 80.44 7.82 53.04
C PRO A 38 81.79 7.11 53.26
N ALA A 39 82.29 7.11 54.50
CA ALA A 39 83.51 6.39 54.85
C ALA A 39 83.33 4.87 54.67
N MET A 40 84.41 4.22 54.27
CA MET A 40 84.50 2.77 54.21
C MET A 40 85.32 2.28 55.40
N TYR A 41 84.74 1.40 56.22
CA TYR A 41 85.47 0.74 57.28
C TYR A 41 86.39 -0.33 56.70
N ILE A 42 87.69 -0.20 56.95
CA ILE A 42 88.71 -1.18 56.60
C ILE A 42 89.33 -1.66 57.91
N ASP A 43 89.13 -2.94 58.22
CA ASP A 43 89.63 -3.56 59.43
C ASP A 43 91.16 -3.37 59.58
N ASN A 44 91.58 -2.92 60.76
CA ASN A 44 92.97 -2.56 61.11
C ASN A 44 93.62 -1.42 60.30
N VAL A 45 92.87 -0.67 59.49
CA VAL A 45 93.39 0.49 58.74
C VAL A 45 92.63 1.77 59.10
N THR A 46 91.30 1.69 59.26
CA THR A 46 90.47 2.86 59.60
C THR A 46 90.69 3.25 61.06
N GLU A 47 91.19 4.47 61.28
CA GLU A 47 91.28 5.08 62.61
C GLU A 47 89.95 5.74 62.96
N LEU A 48 89.33 5.33 64.08
CA LEU A 48 88.04 5.86 64.52
C LEU A 48 88.16 7.33 64.92
N ALA A 49 87.29 8.18 64.35
CA ALA A 49 87.30 9.61 64.61
C ALA A 49 86.80 9.99 66.01
N PHE A 50 85.98 9.14 66.63
CA PHE A 50 85.30 9.37 67.92
C PHE A 50 85.27 8.07 68.75
N ASP A 51 85.24 8.19 70.08
CA ASP A 51 85.20 7.02 70.99
C ASP A 51 83.83 6.36 71.14
N ASP A 52 82.76 7.12 70.93
CA ASP A 52 81.37 6.68 71.08
C ASP A 52 80.73 6.19 69.78
N ILE A 53 81.50 6.13 68.69
CA ILE A 53 81.05 5.69 67.37
C ILE A 53 81.87 4.46 66.95
N THR A 54 81.21 3.32 66.84
CA THR A 54 81.83 2.06 66.39
C THR A 54 81.44 1.73 64.95
N ALA A 55 82.13 0.76 64.33
CA ALA A 55 81.85 0.33 62.97
C ALA A 55 80.43 -0.25 62.77
N GLU A 56 79.78 -0.67 63.85
CA GLU A 56 78.42 -1.19 63.87
C GLU A 56 77.34 -0.10 63.97
N ASP A 57 77.71 1.16 64.23
CA ASP A 57 76.76 2.26 64.26
C ASP A 57 76.10 2.44 62.87
N PRO A 58 74.76 2.55 62.77
CA PRO A 58 74.08 2.60 61.47
C PRO A 58 74.44 3.83 60.63
N ASP A 59 74.95 4.90 61.26
CA ASP A 59 75.42 6.12 60.60
C ASP A 59 76.94 6.28 60.69
N PHE A 60 77.67 5.20 61.03
CA PHE A 60 79.13 5.17 61.06
C PHE A 60 79.72 5.79 59.79
N SER A 61 79.28 5.32 58.62
CA SER A 61 79.82 5.76 57.33
C SER A 61 79.64 7.26 57.08
N SER A 62 78.50 7.84 57.47
CA SER A 62 78.25 9.27 57.33
C SER A 62 79.05 10.10 58.34
N ILE A 63 79.08 9.68 59.60
CA ILE A 63 79.76 10.41 60.69
C ILE A 63 81.28 10.35 60.50
N GLN A 64 81.82 9.15 60.29
CA GLN A 64 83.25 8.95 60.03
C GLN A 64 83.67 9.63 58.73
N GLY A 65 82.84 9.59 57.67
CA GLY A 65 83.14 10.23 56.39
C GLY A 65 83.29 11.75 56.49
N LEU A 66 82.42 12.41 57.27
CA LEU A 66 82.56 13.85 57.55
C LEU A 66 83.82 14.18 58.35
N ALA A 67 84.19 13.33 59.30
CA ALA A 67 85.39 13.52 60.11
C ALA A 67 86.68 13.31 59.31
N GLU A 68 86.75 12.26 58.48
CA GLU A 68 87.86 11.99 57.57
C GLU A 68 88.02 13.08 56.51
N ALA A 69 86.92 13.69 56.07
CA ALA A 69 86.92 14.86 55.20
C ALA A 69 87.35 16.16 55.91
N GLY A 70 87.55 16.13 57.24
CA GLY A 70 87.94 17.29 58.04
C GLY A 70 86.83 18.34 58.20
N LEU A 71 85.57 17.97 57.97
CA LEU A 71 84.43 18.90 58.03
C LEU A 71 83.88 19.09 59.44
N ILE A 72 84.06 18.07 60.28
CA ILE A 72 83.71 18.07 61.69
C ILE A 72 84.97 17.82 62.52
N GLU A 73 85.07 18.50 63.66
CA GLU A 73 86.21 18.35 64.57
C GLU A 73 86.26 16.92 65.11
N SER A 74 87.42 16.29 65.02
CA SER A 74 87.66 14.90 65.46
C SER A 74 89.09 14.69 65.93
N ARG A 75 89.38 13.49 66.43
CA ARG A 75 90.77 13.08 66.73
C ARG A 75 91.69 13.15 65.51
N LEU A 76 91.14 12.93 64.32
CA LEU A 76 91.91 12.96 63.07
C LEU A 76 92.42 14.36 62.76
N SER A 77 91.64 15.40 63.08
CA SER A 77 91.99 16.80 62.80
C SER A 77 92.81 17.49 63.90
N ARG A 78 92.80 16.97 65.15
CA ARG A 78 93.50 17.60 66.29
C ARG A 78 95.00 17.33 66.38
N ARG A 79 95.50 16.28 65.71
CA ARG A 79 96.90 15.84 65.86
C ARG A 79 97.95 16.88 65.43
N ASP A 80 97.59 17.87 64.61
CA ASP A 80 98.52 18.91 64.15
C ASP A 80 98.69 20.09 65.12
N VAL A 81 97.79 20.27 66.10
CA VAL A 81 97.84 21.43 67.02
C VAL A 81 98.64 21.14 68.30
N GLU A 82 98.90 19.86 68.63
CA GLU A 82 99.45 19.43 69.92
C GLU A 82 100.87 18.83 69.84
N LEU A 83 101.77 19.43 69.05
CA LEU A 83 103.22 19.21 69.22
C LEU A 83 103.80 19.94 70.45
N SER A 84 102.98 20.60 71.27
CA SER A 84 103.39 21.14 72.58
C SER A 84 102.78 20.36 73.74
N ALA A 85 103.54 19.37 74.22
CA ALA A 85 103.59 18.88 75.59
C ALA A 85 102.26 18.49 76.28
N GLY A 86 101.96 17.18 76.21
CA GLY A 86 101.05 16.48 77.13
C GLY A 86 100.04 15.65 76.34
N GLU A 87 100.13 14.32 76.41
CA GLU A 87 99.07 13.41 75.95
C GLU A 87 97.78 13.72 76.70
N ASP A 88 96.96 14.63 76.18
CA ASP A 88 95.59 14.75 76.62
C ASP A 88 94.80 13.63 75.94
N ASN A 89 95.00 12.40 76.43
CA ASN A 89 94.25 11.19 76.08
C ASN A 89 92.78 11.29 76.58
N SER A 90 92.21 12.48 76.50
CA SER A 90 90.82 12.76 76.82
C SER A 90 89.93 12.09 75.78
N PRO A 91 88.86 11.42 76.22
CA PRO A 91 87.95 10.81 75.28
C PRO A 91 87.25 11.89 74.45
N PHE A 92 87.15 11.66 73.13
CA PHE A 92 86.57 12.59 72.19
C PHE A 92 85.28 11.99 71.62
N PHE A 93 84.15 12.60 71.98
CA PHE A 93 82.82 12.06 71.70
C PHE A 93 82.08 12.85 70.63
N PHE A 94 81.39 12.16 69.73
CA PHE A 94 80.49 12.75 68.75
C PHE A 94 79.12 13.10 69.36
N SER A 95 78.65 12.31 70.33
CA SER A 95 77.32 12.38 70.94
C SER A 95 76.18 12.29 69.91
N PRO A 96 76.02 11.15 69.22
CA PRO A 96 75.15 11.02 68.04
C PRO A 96 73.68 11.40 68.27
N ASP A 97 73.14 11.06 69.44
CA ASP A 97 71.74 11.31 69.81
C ASP A 97 71.50 12.68 70.44
N SER A 98 72.56 13.46 70.66
CA SER A 98 72.41 14.82 71.18
C SER A 98 71.86 15.75 70.09
N PRO A 99 71.09 16.80 70.48
CA PRO A 99 70.53 17.71 69.50
C PRO A 99 71.63 18.54 68.84
N LEU A 100 71.49 18.76 67.54
CA LEU A 100 72.39 19.59 66.75
C LEU A 100 72.30 21.06 67.19
N SER A 101 73.44 21.67 67.45
CA SER A 101 73.53 23.08 67.83
C SER A 101 73.46 24.01 66.60
N ARG A 102 73.08 25.27 66.80
CA ARG A 102 73.06 26.28 65.73
C ARG A 102 74.44 26.52 65.13
N GLN A 103 75.48 26.54 65.98
CA GLN A 103 76.84 26.72 65.48
C GLN A 103 77.29 25.52 64.66
N ASP A 104 77.00 24.29 65.08
CA ASP A 104 77.38 23.09 64.33
C ASP A 104 76.65 23.00 62.99
N LEU A 105 75.34 23.34 62.95
CA LEU A 105 74.57 23.39 61.72
C LEU A 105 75.24 24.27 60.67
N VAL A 106 75.55 25.52 61.03
CA VAL A 106 76.17 26.48 60.10
C VAL A 106 77.61 26.06 59.81
N SER A 107 78.38 25.68 60.82
CA SER A 107 79.78 25.30 60.65
C SER A 107 79.96 24.13 59.70
N TRP A 108 79.25 23.03 59.90
CA TRP A 108 79.42 21.83 59.08
C TRP A 108 78.95 22.04 57.64
N LYS A 109 77.87 22.80 57.44
CA LYS A 109 77.40 23.12 56.09
C LYS A 109 78.35 24.07 55.35
N MET A 110 78.86 25.10 56.03
CA MET A 110 79.76 26.06 55.41
C MET A 110 81.13 25.47 55.09
N THR A 111 81.67 24.60 55.94
CA THR A 111 82.92 23.87 55.65
C THR A 111 82.76 22.92 54.47
N LEU A 112 81.58 22.32 54.29
CA LEU A 112 81.27 21.45 53.16
C LEU A 112 81.26 22.22 51.83
N GLU A 113 80.59 23.38 51.79
CA GLU A 113 80.44 24.16 50.56
C GLU A 113 81.69 24.97 50.22
N LYS A 114 82.35 25.54 51.23
CA LYS A 114 83.51 26.42 51.03
C LYS A 114 84.78 25.72 51.51
N ARG A 115 85.55 25.20 50.54
CA ARG A 115 86.86 24.57 50.78
C ARG A 115 87.84 25.47 51.55
N GLN A 116 87.73 26.79 51.40
CA GLN A 116 88.50 27.75 52.19
C GLN A 116 87.53 28.75 52.85
N LEU A 117 87.58 28.78 54.18
CA LEU A 117 86.85 29.73 55.00
C LEU A 117 87.71 30.99 55.26
N PRO A 118 87.10 32.16 55.49
CA PRO A 118 87.83 33.36 55.84
C PRO A 118 88.52 33.21 57.20
N GLU A 119 89.73 33.75 57.33
CA GLU A 119 90.38 33.87 58.64
C GLU A 119 89.59 34.86 59.49
N ALA A 120 88.83 34.34 60.47
CA ALA A 120 88.01 35.14 61.35
C ALA A 120 88.13 34.67 62.80
N ASP A 121 88.37 35.63 63.69
CA ASP A 121 88.30 35.44 65.13
C ASP A 121 86.97 35.97 65.69
N ARG A 122 86.76 35.83 67.00
CA ARG A 122 85.57 36.35 67.67
C ARG A 122 85.38 37.86 67.51
N LYS A 123 86.47 38.63 67.32
CA LYS A 123 86.40 40.08 67.16
C LYS A 123 85.83 40.44 65.80
N ILE A 124 86.30 39.79 64.74
CA ILE A 124 85.77 39.95 63.39
C ILE A 124 84.31 39.53 63.34
N LEU A 125 83.96 38.38 63.94
CA LEU A 125 82.57 37.94 64.02
C LEU A 125 81.68 38.96 64.74
N HIS A 126 82.12 39.55 65.85
CA HIS A 126 81.37 40.57 66.57
C HIS A 126 81.10 41.82 65.73
N GLN A 127 82.08 42.24 64.92
CA GLN A 127 81.94 43.42 64.05
C GLN A 127 80.93 43.21 62.92
N VAL A 128 80.86 42.00 62.36
CA VAL A 128 80.04 41.69 61.17
C VAL A 128 78.66 41.13 61.53
N SER A 129 78.53 40.40 62.64
CA SER A 129 77.28 39.72 63.00
C SER A 129 76.26 40.58 63.73
N GLY A 130 76.71 41.54 64.54
CA GLY A 130 75.83 42.27 65.47
C GLY A 130 75.25 41.39 66.60
N PHE A 131 75.79 40.18 66.80
CA PHE A 131 75.38 39.28 67.88
C PHE A 131 75.90 39.76 69.23
N ILE A 132 75.05 39.62 70.26
CA ILE A 132 75.37 40.03 71.63
C ILE A 132 76.24 38.97 72.33
N ASP A 133 76.07 37.69 71.99
CA ASP A 133 76.67 36.53 72.64
C ASP A 133 77.84 35.91 71.86
N THR A 134 78.62 36.72 71.13
CA THR A 134 79.79 36.25 70.37
C THR A 134 80.89 35.63 71.23
N ASP A 135 80.94 35.96 72.51
CA ASP A 135 81.87 35.39 73.50
C ASP A 135 81.58 33.90 73.78
N LYS A 136 80.34 33.46 73.61
CA LYS A 136 79.90 32.07 73.81
C LYS A 136 80.14 31.17 72.58
N ILE A 137 80.44 31.76 71.43
CA ILE A 137 80.64 31.02 70.18
C ILE A 137 82.02 30.35 70.20
N HIS A 138 82.08 29.08 69.80
CA HIS A 138 83.34 28.36 69.72
C HIS A 138 84.29 29.02 68.70
N PRO A 139 85.60 29.22 68.99
CA PRO A 139 86.52 29.91 68.08
C PRO A 139 86.57 29.26 66.68
N ASN A 140 86.50 27.93 66.61
CA ASN A 140 86.53 27.19 65.33
C ASN A 140 85.26 27.44 64.48
N ALA A 141 84.17 27.91 65.07
CA ALA A 141 82.94 28.22 64.34
C ALA A 141 82.95 29.63 63.72
N CYS A 142 83.83 30.55 64.18
CA CYS A 142 83.85 31.94 63.72
C CYS A 142 84.07 32.08 62.20
N PRO A 143 85.03 31.37 61.57
CA PRO A 143 85.22 31.40 60.11
C PRO A 143 83.95 31.06 59.32
N ALA A 144 83.26 29.99 59.72
CA ALA A 144 82.05 29.54 59.05
C ALA A 144 80.88 30.52 59.21
N LEU A 145 80.69 31.06 60.42
CA LEU A 145 79.63 32.03 60.68
C LEU A 145 79.86 33.35 59.93
N VAL A 146 81.11 33.83 59.85
CA VAL A 146 81.43 35.01 59.03
C VAL A 146 81.18 34.72 57.54
N ALA A 147 81.55 33.52 57.08
CA ALA A 147 81.30 33.12 55.70
C ALA A 147 79.81 33.01 55.34
N ASP A 148 78.96 32.63 56.29
CA ASP A 148 77.50 32.58 56.14
C ASP A 148 76.90 34.00 56.13
N LEU A 149 77.30 34.85 57.08
CA LEU A 149 76.86 36.26 57.16
C LEU A 149 77.26 37.06 55.90
N SER A 150 78.38 36.70 55.28
CA SER A 150 78.80 37.30 54.00
C SER A 150 77.85 36.97 52.84
N SER A 151 77.04 35.91 52.96
CA SER A 151 76.00 35.55 51.99
C SER A 151 74.69 36.36 52.18
N GLY A 152 74.61 37.21 53.21
CA GLY A 152 73.48 38.11 53.45
C GLY A 152 72.15 37.38 53.65
N GLU A 153 71.12 37.79 52.90
CA GLU A 153 69.77 37.19 52.98
C GLU A 153 69.70 35.74 52.49
N GLN A 154 70.72 35.27 51.76
CA GLN A 154 70.82 33.89 51.28
C GLN A 154 71.59 32.97 52.24
N GLY A 155 72.09 33.50 53.35
CA GLY A 155 72.76 32.72 54.39
C GLY A 155 71.80 31.85 55.19
N ILE A 156 72.33 30.76 55.74
CA ILE A 156 71.62 29.82 56.62
C ILE A 156 71.05 30.56 57.83
N ILE A 157 71.82 31.48 58.43
CA ILE A 157 71.37 32.22 59.61
C ILE A 157 70.11 33.04 59.28
N ALA A 158 70.10 33.74 58.15
CA ALA A 158 68.98 34.57 57.73
C ALA A 158 67.74 33.72 57.41
N LEU A 159 67.92 32.61 56.68
CA LEU A 159 66.82 31.79 56.17
C LEU A 159 66.26 30.80 57.21
N ALA A 160 67.12 30.17 58.01
CA ALA A 160 66.69 29.16 58.99
C ALA A 160 66.33 29.77 60.36
N PHE A 161 67.02 30.83 60.78
CA PHE A 161 66.83 31.43 62.10
C PHE A 161 66.11 32.78 62.06
N GLY A 162 66.08 33.46 60.91
CA GLY A 162 65.49 34.78 60.77
C GLY A 162 66.28 35.86 61.49
N TYR A 163 65.60 36.97 61.80
CA TYR A 163 66.22 38.08 62.53
C TYR A 163 66.61 37.67 63.95
N THR A 164 67.92 37.58 64.21
CA THR A 164 68.45 37.32 65.55
C THR A 164 69.62 38.22 65.90
N ARG A 165 69.56 38.82 67.10
CA ARG A 165 70.68 39.53 67.74
C ARG A 165 71.35 38.68 68.83
N LEU A 166 70.77 37.52 69.14
CA LEU A 166 71.28 36.56 70.12
C LEU A 166 71.38 35.21 69.40
N PHE A 167 72.59 34.83 68.99
CA PHE A 167 72.77 33.66 68.15
C PHE A 167 72.39 32.38 68.91
N GLN A 168 72.71 32.31 70.20
CA GLN A 168 72.53 31.13 71.05
C GLN A 168 73.23 29.91 70.44
N PRO A 169 74.58 29.86 70.43
CA PRO A 169 75.34 28.86 69.68
C PRO A 169 74.92 27.41 69.98
N ASP A 170 74.65 27.11 71.24
CA ASP A 170 74.29 25.76 71.71
C ASP A 170 72.78 25.45 71.62
N LYS A 171 71.97 26.38 71.08
CA LYS A 171 70.53 26.14 70.97
C LYS A 171 70.26 25.01 69.97
N PRO A 172 69.38 24.06 70.32
CA PRO A 172 69.05 22.97 69.41
C PRO A 172 68.28 23.47 68.18
N VAL A 173 68.51 22.81 67.05
CA VAL A 173 67.93 23.13 65.74
C VAL A 173 66.79 22.15 65.42
N THR A 174 65.73 22.64 64.77
CA THR A 174 64.64 21.77 64.30
C THR A 174 64.97 21.10 62.97
N LYS A 175 64.32 19.98 62.65
CA LYS A 175 64.50 19.28 61.38
C LYS A 175 64.15 20.18 60.17
N ALA A 176 63.16 21.07 60.30
CA ALA A 176 62.87 22.09 59.29
C ALA A 176 64.03 23.08 59.07
N GLN A 177 64.65 23.56 60.15
CA GLN A 177 65.79 24.48 60.06
C GLN A 177 67.01 23.79 59.44
N ALA A 178 67.23 22.51 59.77
CA ALA A 178 68.25 21.71 59.11
C ALA A 178 67.95 21.50 57.62
N ALA A 179 66.68 21.27 57.25
CA ALA A 179 66.26 21.17 55.85
C ALA A 179 66.52 22.46 55.06
N ILE A 180 66.20 23.62 55.65
CA ILE A 180 66.52 24.93 55.06
C ILE A 180 68.03 25.04 54.84
N ALA A 181 68.84 24.75 55.87
CA ALA A 181 70.30 24.82 55.76
C ALA A 181 70.87 23.92 54.65
N LEU A 182 70.29 22.73 54.44
CA LEU A 182 70.71 21.82 53.36
C LEU A 182 70.29 22.32 51.97
N ALA A 183 69.14 22.99 51.87
CA ALA A 183 68.61 23.54 50.64
C ALA A 183 69.23 24.88 50.25
N THR A 184 69.93 25.57 51.16
CA THR A 184 70.65 26.81 50.86
C THR A 184 72.02 26.57 50.22
N GLY A 185 72.63 27.64 49.70
CA GLY A 185 73.96 27.61 49.11
C GLY A 185 73.95 26.95 47.73
N ASP A 186 74.89 26.03 47.49
CA ASP A 186 75.09 25.36 46.20
C ASP A 186 73.85 24.54 45.76
N ALA A 187 73.04 24.09 46.73
CA ALA A 187 71.84 23.29 46.48
C ALA A 187 70.60 24.13 46.10
N SER A 188 70.65 25.46 46.30
CA SER A 188 69.48 26.34 46.18
C SER A 188 68.85 26.32 44.79
N ASP A 189 69.67 26.38 43.74
CA ASP A 189 69.20 26.38 42.35
C ASP A 189 68.49 25.06 42.00
N ILE A 190 69.01 23.93 42.47
CA ILE A 190 68.41 22.61 42.19
C ILE A 190 67.10 22.46 42.96
N VAL A 191 67.11 22.78 44.25
CA VAL A 191 65.90 22.65 45.07
C VAL A 191 64.79 23.57 44.55
N SER A 192 65.12 24.80 44.15
CA SER A 192 64.15 25.74 43.57
C SER A 192 63.62 25.29 42.21
N GLU A 193 64.47 24.74 41.33
CA GLU A 193 64.06 24.16 40.04
C GLU A 193 63.10 22.97 40.22
N GLU A 194 63.42 22.08 41.14
CA GLU A 194 62.59 20.91 41.46
C GLU A 194 61.26 21.32 42.09
N LEU A 195 61.25 22.32 42.99
CA LEU A 195 60.01 22.87 43.55
C LEU A 195 59.12 23.50 42.48
N ALA A 196 59.70 24.28 41.56
CA ALA A 196 58.96 24.86 40.45
C ALA A 196 58.39 23.77 39.52
N ARG A 197 59.13 22.68 39.29
CA ARG A 197 58.63 21.54 38.51
C ARG A 197 57.44 20.86 39.20
N ILE A 198 57.54 20.59 40.50
CA ILE A 198 56.45 19.97 41.28
C ILE A 198 55.21 20.86 41.29
N GLU A 199 55.38 22.18 41.46
CA GLU A 199 54.26 23.13 41.40
C GLU A 199 53.59 23.13 40.01
N ALA A 200 54.39 23.13 38.93
CA ALA A 200 53.87 23.06 37.57
C ALA A 200 53.14 21.73 37.29
N GLU A 201 53.68 20.61 37.76
CA GLU A 201 53.06 19.29 37.65
C GLU A 201 51.73 19.25 38.41
N SER A 202 51.69 19.77 39.65
CA SER A 202 50.45 19.88 40.43
C SER A 202 49.39 20.75 39.75
N ILE A 203 49.77 21.89 39.16
CA ILE A 203 48.85 22.74 38.39
C ILE A 203 48.32 21.99 37.16
N ALA A 204 49.18 21.27 36.45
CA ALA A 204 48.79 20.47 35.29
C ALA A 204 47.82 19.34 35.66
N GLU A 205 48.10 18.60 36.75
CA GLU A 205 47.21 17.55 37.27
C GLU A 205 45.84 18.13 37.66
N ASN A 206 45.80 19.25 38.37
CA ASN A 206 44.55 19.92 38.72
C ASN A 206 43.76 20.35 37.47
N ALA A 207 44.43 20.84 36.43
CA ALA A 207 43.79 21.21 35.17
C ALA A 207 43.22 19.97 34.43
N VAL A 208 43.95 18.86 34.41
CA VAL A 208 43.49 17.59 33.83
C VAL A 208 42.27 17.08 34.61
N ALA A 209 42.32 17.06 35.94
CA ALA A 209 41.21 16.62 36.77
C ALA A 209 39.94 17.47 36.54
N ALA A 210 40.10 18.80 36.43
CA ALA A 210 38.98 19.69 36.09
C ALA A 210 38.41 19.42 34.70
N HIS A 211 39.27 19.17 33.70
CA HIS A 211 38.82 18.83 32.35
C HIS A 211 38.09 17.49 32.32
N SER A 212 38.63 16.44 32.97
CA SER A 212 37.99 15.14 33.09
C SER A 212 36.60 15.24 33.74
N ALA A 213 36.46 16.02 34.81
CA ALA A 213 35.16 16.25 35.44
C ALA A 213 34.14 16.95 34.51
N LEU A 214 34.60 17.90 33.70
CA LEU A 214 33.74 18.55 32.69
C LEU A 214 33.33 17.57 31.57
N VAL A 215 34.25 16.72 31.13
CA VAL A 215 33.96 15.69 30.11
C VAL A 215 32.91 14.72 30.63
N GLU A 216 33.04 14.21 31.86
CA GLU A 216 32.04 13.32 32.46
C GLU A 216 30.66 13.98 32.56
N GLN A 217 30.60 15.26 32.91
CA GLN A 217 29.36 16.01 32.96
C GLN A 217 28.74 16.18 31.56
N VAL A 218 29.55 16.53 30.56
CA VAL A 218 29.10 16.67 29.17
C VAL A 218 28.61 15.35 28.61
N GLU A 219 29.32 14.24 28.84
CA GLU A 219 28.89 12.91 28.42
C GLU A 219 27.54 12.52 29.06
N LYS A 220 27.36 12.81 30.34
CA LYS A 220 26.10 12.57 31.04
C LYS A 220 24.96 13.39 30.43
N ASP A 221 25.19 14.67 30.15
CA ASP A 221 24.17 15.56 29.58
C ASP A 221 23.82 15.16 28.13
N ILE A 222 24.82 14.79 27.33
CA ILE A 222 24.64 14.26 25.98
C ILE A 222 23.81 12.96 26.03
N ASN A 223 24.17 12.02 26.90
CA ASN A 223 23.43 10.76 27.04
C ASN A 223 21.97 11.01 27.46
N ALA A 224 21.74 11.91 28.40
CA ALA A 224 20.38 12.28 28.82
C ALA A 224 19.57 12.91 27.66
N SER A 225 20.21 13.77 26.84
CA SER A 225 19.55 14.36 25.67
C SER A 225 19.19 13.31 24.61
N PHE A 226 20.08 12.34 24.35
CA PHE A 226 19.81 11.25 23.42
C PHE A 226 18.70 10.33 23.92
N GLU A 227 18.67 10.01 25.21
CA GLU A 227 17.58 9.21 25.80
C GLU A 227 16.23 9.90 25.61
N GLN A 228 16.17 11.22 25.79
CA GLN A 228 14.96 12.01 25.58
C GLN A 228 14.52 12.01 24.11
N GLU A 229 15.44 12.24 23.17
CA GLU A 229 15.13 12.18 21.74
C GLU A 229 14.65 10.80 21.30
N LEU A 230 15.32 9.75 21.79
CA LEU A 230 14.96 8.36 21.49
C LEU A 230 13.59 7.99 22.05
N PHE A 231 13.22 8.54 23.21
CA PHE A 231 11.86 8.42 23.74
C PHE A 231 10.82 9.09 22.84
N LEU A 232 11.06 10.35 22.43
CA LEU A 232 10.14 11.08 21.54
C LEU A 232 10.00 10.38 20.18
N GLU A 233 11.09 9.85 19.64
CA GLU A 233 11.06 9.14 18.36
C GLU A 233 10.29 7.82 18.46
N LYS A 234 10.45 7.08 19.56
CA LYS A 234 9.61 5.89 19.86
C LYS A 234 8.13 6.23 19.96
N GLU A 235 7.78 7.36 20.59
CA GLU A 235 6.39 7.81 20.67
C GLU A 235 5.81 8.13 19.29
N LYS A 236 6.58 8.81 18.43
CA LYS A 236 6.18 9.06 17.03
C LYS A 236 6.00 7.76 16.25
N ILE A 237 6.94 6.82 16.36
CA ILE A 237 6.83 5.51 15.72
C ILE A 237 5.55 4.81 16.17
N GLY A 238 5.29 4.75 17.48
CA GLY A 238 4.06 4.15 18.02
C GLY A 238 2.78 4.87 17.57
N ALA A 239 2.81 6.18 17.31
CA ALA A 239 1.67 6.89 16.71
C ALA A 239 1.47 6.51 15.24
N ILE A 240 2.55 6.42 14.46
CA ILE A 240 2.50 6.01 13.04
C ILE A 240 2.01 4.57 12.91
N GLU A 241 2.51 3.65 13.74
CA GLU A 241 2.06 2.25 13.77
C GLU A 241 0.56 2.16 14.06
N ARG A 242 0.04 2.92 15.03
CA ARG A 242 -1.41 2.95 15.28
C ARG A 242 -2.21 3.45 14.08
N MET A 243 -1.76 4.54 13.44
CA MET A 243 -2.43 5.06 12.24
C MET A 243 -2.37 4.08 11.06
N ALA A 244 -1.26 3.36 10.89
CA ALA A 244 -1.12 2.33 9.87
C ALA A 244 -2.10 1.16 10.10
N GLU A 245 -2.28 0.78 11.36
CA GLU A 245 -3.14 -0.33 11.75
C GLU A 245 -4.61 0.05 11.60
N GLU A 246 -4.98 1.29 11.95
CA GLU A 246 -6.29 1.87 11.68
C GLU A 246 -6.57 1.90 10.16
N ALA A 247 -5.63 2.39 9.35
CA ALA A 247 -5.77 2.43 7.90
C ALA A 247 -5.90 1.03 7.28
N LYS A 248 -5.21 0.03 7.84
CA LYS A 248 -5.34 -1.38 7.42
C LYS A 248 -6.73 -1.92 7.69
N LEU A 249 -7.27 -1.67 8.89
CA LEU A 249 -8.63 -2.07 9.25
C LEU A 249 -9.66 -1.40 8.35
N GLU A 250 -9.54 -0.09 8.09
CA GLU A 250 -10.41 0.61 7.14
C GLU A 250 -10.36 -0.01 5.74
N LEU A 251 -9.16 -0.34 5.25
CA LEU A 251 -8.99 -0.97 3.94
C LEU A 251 -9.65 -2.36 3.88
N GLU A 252 -9.52 -3.15 4.95
CA GLU A 252 -10.20 -4.45 5.07
C GLU A 252 -11.73 -4.29 5.02
N THR A 253 -12.30 -3.29 5.70
CA THR A 253 -13.75 -3.01 5.62
C THR A 253 -14.19 -2.61 4.21
N LEU A 254 -13.44 -1.74 3.53
CA LEU A 254 -13.75 -1.32 2.16
C LEU A 254 -13.60 -2.47 1.16
N ARG A 255 -12.64 -3.39 1.36
CA ARG A 255 -12.52 -4.60 0.54
C ARG A 255 -13.74 -5.50 0.72
N ALA A 256 -14.15 -5.76 1.96
CA ALA A 256 -15.34 -6.57 2.24
C ALA A 256 -16.59 -5.95 1.59
N GLN A 257 -16.75 -4.63 1.68
CA GLN A 257 -17.87 -3.93 1.04
C GLN A 257 -17.82 -4.04 -0.49
N ARG A 258 -16.64 -3.88 -1.12
CA ARG A 258 -16.51 -4.08 -2.56
C ARG A 258 -16.83 -5.51 -3.00
N GLU A 259 -16.43 -6.51 -2.20
CA GLU A 259 -16.76 -7.90 -2.48
C GLU A 259 -18.27 -8.14 -2.42
N GLU A 260 -18.95 -7.58 -1.41
CA GLU A 260 -20.40 -7.63 -1.30
C GLU A 260 -21.10 -6.97 -2.49
N ASP A 261 -20.68 -5.76 -2.87
CA ASP A 261 -21.19 -5.05 -4.05
C ASP A 261 -20.93 -5.85 -5.34
N SER A 262 -19.75 -6.45 -5.49
CA SER A 262 -19.44 -7.30 -6.66
C SER A 262 -20.36 -8.52 -6.73
N VAL A 263 -20.60 -9.19 -5.61
CA VAL A 263 -21.53 -10.32 -5.52
C VAL A 263 -22.96 -9.87 -5.84
N ALA A 264 -23.39 -8.69 -5.37
CA ALA A 264 -24.69 -8.13 -5.71
C ALA A 264 -24.81 -7.86 -7.23
N MET A 265 -23.80 -7.25 -7.84
CA MET A 265 -23.75 -6.99 -9.28
C MET A 265 -23.75 -8.28 -10.11
N GLU A 266 -23.06 -9.34 -9.65
CA GLU A 266 -23.10 -10.65 -10.31
C GLU A 266 -24.49 -11.29 -10.25
N LYS A 267 -25.20 -11.17 -9.11
CA LYS A 267 -26.59 -11.64 -9.00
C LYS A 267 -27.52 -10.90 -9.95
N GLU A 268 -27.39 -9.58 -10.06
CA GLU A 268 -28.16 -8.79 -11.02
C GLU A 268 -27.85 -9.18 -12.47
N ARG A 269 -26.56 -9.38 -12.81
CA ARG A 269 -26.16 -9.88 -14.13
C ARG A 269 -26.77 -11.25 -14.42
N ALA A 270 -26.73 -12.18 -13.47
CA ALA A 270 -27.32 -13.49 -13.62
C ALA A 270 -28.85 -13.42 -13.81
N ALA A 271 -29.53 -12.51 -13.10
CA ALA A 271 -30.96 -12.26 -13.29
C ALA A 271 -31.26 -11.72 -14.69
N ILE A 272 -30.52 -10.71 -15.17
CA ILE A 272 -30.66 -10.15 -16.52
C ILE A 272 -30.41 -11.21 -17.59
N GLU A 273 -29.37 -12.03 -17.45
CA GLU A 273 -29.08 -13.12 -18.38
C GLU A 273 -30.25 -14.13 -18.43
N SER A 274 -30.82 -14.48 -17.27
CA SER A 274 -31.99 -15.37 -17.21
C SER A 274 -33.21 -14.79 -17.93
N GLU A 275 -33.45 -13.47 -17.81
CA GLU A 275 -34.51 -12.78 -18.55
C GLU A 275 -34.21 -12.75 -20.05
N MET A 276 -32.95 -12.50 -20.44
CA MET A 276 -32.52 -12.48 -21.83
C MET A 276 -32.68 -13.85 -22.50
N GLU A 277 -32.38 -14.95 -21.80
CA GLU A 277 -32.66 -16.30 -22.27
C GLU A 277 -34.16 -16.52 -22.52
N VAL A 278 -35.03 -16.03 -21.62
CA VAL A 278 -36.48 -16.10 -21.79
C VAL A 278 -36.92 -15.29 -23.01
N PHE A 279 -36.42 -14.07 -23.18
CA PHE A 279 -36.69 -13.25 -24.37
C PHE A 279 -36.19 -13.91 -25.66
N SER A 280 -35.03 -14.55 -25.64
CA SER A 280 -34.50 -15.28 -26.80
C SER A 280 -35.39 -16.47 -27.15
N LYS A 281 -35.85 -17.24 -26.15
CA LYS A 281 -36.82 -18.33 -26.36
C LYS A 281 -38.11 -17.80 -26.96
N LEU A 282 -38.66 -16.71 -26.41
CA LEU A 282 -39.88 -16.08 -26.94
C LEU A 282 -39.69 -15.55 -28.37
N ARG A 283 -38.54 -14.92 -28.66
CA ARG A 283 -38.20 -14.45 -30.01
C ARG A 283 -38.16 -15.60 -31.00
N ASN A 284 -37.54 -16.72 -30.64
CA ASN A 284 -37.48 -17.90 -31.49
C ASN A 284 -38.88 -18.48 -31.75
N GLU A 285 -39.73 -18.60 -30.72
CA GLU A 285 -41.12 -19.04 -30.87
C GLU A 285 -41.92 -18.12 -31.81
N VAL A 286 -41.80 -16.80 -31.66
CA VAL A 286 -42.46 -15.83 -32.56
C VAL A 286 -41.93 -15.94 -34.00
N GLN A 287 -40.63 -16.19 -34.16
CA GLN A 287 -40.03 -16.40 -35.47
C GLN A 287 -40.55 -17.68 -36.13
N ASP A 288 -40.70 -18.76 -35.36
CA ASP A 288 -41.27 -20.03 -35.84
C ASP A 288 -42.74 -19.86 -36.24
N GLN A 289 -43.51 -19.13 -35.43
CA GLN A 289 -44.90 -18.76 -35.76
C GLN A 289 -44.97 -17.92 -37.04
N LEU A 290 -44.07 -16.95 -37.21
CA LEU A 290 -43.98 -16.15 -38.43
C LEU A 290 -43.65 -17.01 -39.65
N GLN A 291 -42.69 -17.93 -39.52
CA GLN A 291 -42.31 -18.84 -40.61
C GLN A 291 -43.46 -19.79 -40.98
N SER A 292 -44.19 -20.32 -39.99
CA SER A 292 -45.41 -21.09 -40.21
C SER A 292 -46.47 -20.29 -40.96
N LEU A 293 -46.73 -19.04 -40.57
CA LEU A 293 -47.65 -18.14 -41.26
C LEU A 293 -47.21 -17.84 -42.70
N MET A 294 -45.91 -17.62 -42.93
CA MET A 294 -45.39 -17.45 -44.28
C MET A 294 -45.60 -18.69 -45.14
N SER A 295 -45.39 -19.89 -44.59
CA SER A 295 -45.66 -21.14 -45.30
C SER A 295 -47.15 -21.27 -45.63
N ASN A 296 -48.03 -21.02 -44.66
CA ASN A 296 -49.48 -21.02 -44.87
C ASN A 296 -49.89 -20.00 -45.95
N LYS A 297 -49.27 -18.81 -45.99
CA LYS A 297 -49.52 -17.80 -47.02
C LYS A 297 -49.16 -18.31 -48.42
N VAL A 298 -48.05 -19.04 -48.56
CA VAL A 298 -47.65 -19.66 -49.84
C VAL A 298 -48.65 -20.73 -50.27
N GLU A 299 -49.10 -21.59 -49.35
CA GLU A 299 -50.14 -22.59 -49.64
C GLU A 299 -51.46 -21.95 -50.08
N ILE A 300 -51.89 -20.88 -49.40
CA ILE A 300 -53.08 -20.13 -49.78
C ILE A 300 -52.94 -19.51 -51.18
N ALA A 301 -51.76 -18.96 -51.51
CA ALA A 301 -51.51 -18.41 -52.84
C ALA A 301 -51.57 -19.50 -53.93
N TYR A 302 -51.03 -20.69 -53.65
CA TYR A 302 -51.11 -21.84 -54.55
C TYR A 302 -52.55 -22.30 -54.79
N GLU A 303 -53.35 -22.46 -53.72
CA GLU A 303 -54.76 -22.83 -53.85
C GLU A 303 -55.58 -21.76 -54.57
N LYS A 304 -55.28 -20.48 -54.33
CA LYS A 304 -55.92 -19.36 -55.05
C LYS A 304 -55.65 -19.42 -56.55
N GLU A 305 -54.42 -19.71 -56.96
CA GLU A 305 -54.05 -19.86 -58.37
C GLU A 305 -54.73 -21.10 -58.99
N ARG A 306 -54.81 -22.20 -58.24
CA ARG A 306 -55.53 -23.40 -58.66
C ARG A 306 -57.02 -23.12 -58.91
N ILE A 307 -57.67 -22.37 -58.02
CA ILE A 307 -59.06 -21.94 -58.18
C ILE A 307 -59.21 -21.01 -59.39
N LYS A 308 -58.27 -20.09 -59.61
CA LYS A 308 -58.29 -19.18 -60.76
C LYS A 308 -58.30 -19.96 -62.09
N LYS A 309 -57.44 -20.97 -62.24
CA LYS A 309 -57.41 -21.83 -63.44
C LYS A 309 -58.73 -22.57 -63.67
N LEU A 310 -59.33 -23.11 -62.60
CA LEU A 310 -60.63 -23.77 -62.71
C LEU A 310 -61.73 -22.80 -63.15
N ARG A 311 -61.68 -21.53 -62.69
CA ARG A 311 -62.62 -20.49 -63.11
C ARG A 311 -62.46 -20.13 -64.58
N GLU A 312 -61.23 -19.97 -65.08
CA GLU A 312 -60.94 -19.68 -66.49
C GLU A 312 -61.46 -20.80 -67.41
N GLN A 313 -61.27 -22.07 -67.02
CA GLN A 313 -61.78 -23.21 -67.77
C GLN A 313 -63.31 -23.22 -67.87
N ALA A 314 -64.00 -22.92 -66.76
CA ALA A 314 -65.46 -22.84 -66.75
C ALA A 314 -65.99 -21.69 -67.64
N GLU A 315 -65.26 -20.58 -67.74
CA GLU A 315 -65.61 -19.44 -68.59
C GLU A 315 -65.47 -19.78 -70.09
N ILE A 316 -64.44 -20.53 -70.48
CA ILE A 316 -64.26 -21.04 -71.85
C ILE A 316 -65.44 -21.93 -72.24
N GLU A 317 -65.80 -22.89 -71.38
CA GLU A 317 -66.92 -23.81 -71.63
C GLU A 317 -68.26 -23.06 -71.74
N ASN A 318 -68.49 -22.02 -70.93
CA ASN A 318 -69.68 -21.18 -71.01
C ASN A 318 -69.75 -20.38 -72.35
N ASN A 319 -68.61 -19.93 -72.86
CA ASN A 319 -68.53 -19.26 -74.16
C ASN A 319 -68.83 -20.23 -75.32
N GLU A 320 -68.46 -21.50 -75.21
CA GLU A 320 -68.84 -22.53 -76.19
C GLU A 320 -70.35 -22.81 -76.18
N ILE A 321 -70.96 -22.86 -74.99
CA ILE A 321 -72.42 -23.06 -74.85
C ILE A 321 -73.19 -21.93 -75.52
N THR A 322 -72.79 -20.69 -75.30
CA THR A 322 -73.46 -19.52 -75.89
C THR A 322 -73.35 -19.47 -77.42
N ARG A 323 -72.21 -19.88 -77.99
CA ARG A 323 -72.06 -20.04 -79.44
C ARG A 323 -73.03 -21.09 -80.01
N LEU A 324 -73.14 -22.24 -79.37
CA LEU A 324 -74.04 -23.31 -79.81
C LEU A 324 -75.53 -22.92 -79.69
N GLN A 325 -75.89 -22.12 -78.68
CA GLN A 325 -77.23 -21.55 -78.56
C GLN A 325 -77.56 -20.62 -79.74
N TYR A 326 -76.60 -19.81 -80.19
CA TYR A 326 -76.78 -18.94 -81.34
C TYR A 326 -77.03 -19.74 -82.63
N ASP A 327 -76.24 -20.79 -82.88
CA ASP A 327 -76.39 -21.64 -84.07
C ASP A 327 -77.76 -22.34 -84.12
N LEU A 328 -78.27 -22.78 -82.96
CA LEU A 328 -79.61 -23.37 -82.84
C LEU A 328 -80.76 -22.39 -83.17
N GLU A 329 -80.64 -21.13 -82.75
CA GLU A 329 -81.66 -20.11 -83.00
C GLU A 329 -81.76 -19.77 -84.50
N VAL A 330 -80.63 -19.84 -85.23
CA VAL A 330 -80.59 -19.65 -86.68
C VAL A 330 -81.32 -20.79 -87.41
N GLU A 331 -81.06 -22.04 -87.02
CA GLU A 331 -81.72 -23.21 -87.59
C GLU A 331 -83.24 -23.22 -87.32
N ARG A 332 -83.66 -22.80 -86.12
CA ARG A 332 -85.09 -22.66 -85.79
C ARG A 332 -85.81 -21.66 -86.71
N LYS A 333 -85.15 -20.55 -87.06
CA LYS A 333 -85.73 -19.53 -87.95
C LYS A 333 -85.87 -20.05 -89.38
N ALA A 334 -84.89 -20.78 -89.89
CA ALA A 334 -84.94 -21.37 -91.24
C ALA A 334 -86.11 -22.36 -91.41
N LEU A 335 -86.35 -23.23 -90.40
CA LEU A 335 -87.46 -24.17 -90.43
C LEU A 335 -88.84 -23.48 -90.36
N SER A 336 -88.96 -22.35 -89.67
CA SER A 336 -90.22 -21.59 -89.63
C SER A 336 -90.59 -21.01 -91.01
N MET A 337 -89.60 -20.56 -91.78
CA MET A 337 -89.80 -20.00 -93.11
C MET A 337 -90.21 -21.08 -94.13
N ALA A 338 -89.68 -22.30 -94.01
CA ALA A 338 -90.06 -23.41 -94.88
C ALA A 338 -91.52 -23.86 -94.67
N ARG A 339 -92.02 -23.79 -93.42
CA ARG A 339 -93.40 -24.15 -93.08
C ARG A 339 -94.43 -23.18 -93.66
N THR A 340 -94.19 -21.87 -93.58
CA THR A 340 -95.11 -20.85 -94.11
C THR A 340 -95.25 -20.93 -95.63
N TRP A 341 -94.20 -21.35 -96.34
CA TRP A 341 -94.26 -21.55 -97.78
C TRP A 341 -95.16 -22.73 -98.19
N ALA A 342 -95.07 -23.85 -97.47
CA ALA A 342 -95.90 -25.02 -97.75
C ALA A 342 -97.40 -24.79 -97.46
N GLU A 343 -97.72 -23.98 -96.45
CA GLU A 343 -99.11 -23.67 -96.08
C GLU A 343 -99.82 -22.75 -97.10
N ASP A 344 -99.10 -21.84 -97.77
CA ASP A 344 -99.65 -20.95 -98.79
C ASP A 344 -99.97 -21.67 -100.12
N GLU A 345 -99.15 -22.64 -100.53
CA GLU A 345 -99.38 -23.38 -101.78
C GLU A 345 -100.63 -24.27 -101.72
N ALA A 346 -100.87 -24.90 -100.55
CA ALA A 346 -102.05 -25.72 -100.32
C ALA A 346 -103.37 -24.94 -100.33
N LYS A 347 -103.32 -23.61 -100.17
CA LYS A 347 -104.51 -22.73 -100.16
C LYS A 347 -104.97 -22.39 -101.58
N ARG A 348 -104.03 -22.17 -102.51
CA ARG A 348 -104.32 -21.88 -103.93
C ARG A 348 -105.01 -23.04 -104.66
N VAL A 349 -104.61 -24.27 -104.37
CA VAL A 349 -105.21 -25.47 -104.99
C VAL A 349 -106.67 -25.70 -104.54
N ARG A 350 -107.00 -25.34 -103.29
CA ARG A 350 -108.38 -25.46 -102.76
C ARG A 350 -109.35 -24.44 -103.34
N GLU A 351 -108.87 -23.27 -103.73
CA GLU A 351 -109.71 -22.21 -104.33
C GLU A 351 -110.05 -22.52 -105.80
N GLN A 352 -109.16 -23.16 -106.56
CA GLN A 352 -109.43 -23.59 -107.94
C GLN A 352 -110.42 -24.76 -108.02
N ALA A 353 -110.38 -25.70 -107.07
CA ALA A 353 -111.32 -26.82 -107.04
C ALA A 353 -112.77 -26.36 -106.77
N ARG A 354 -112.97 -25.37 -105.89
CA ARG A 354 -114.30 -24.86 -105.54
C ARG A 354 -114.95 -24.07 -106.69
N ALA A 355 -114.15 -23.38 -107.50
CA ALA A 355 -114.64 -22.64 -108.67
C ALA A 355 -115.18 -23.55 -109.79
N LEU A 356 -114.64 -24.76 -109.94
CA LEU A 356 -115.07 -25.71 -110.97
C LEU A 356 -116.36 -26.44 -110.58
N GLU A 357 -116.58 -26.68 -109.30
CA GLU A 357 -117.77 -27.37 -108.80
C GLU A 357 -119.03 -26.46 -108.85
N GLU A 358 -118.87 -25.17 -108.58
CA GLU A 358 -119.95 -24.17 -108.70
C GLU A 358 -120.36 -23.83 -110.15
N ALA A 359 -119.52 -24.13 -111.14
CA ALA A 359 -119.86 -24.00 -112.55
C ALA A 359 -120.73 -25.19 -113.02
N ARG A 360 -120.47 -26.38 -112.47
CA ARG A 360 -121.21 -27.62 -112.77
C ARG A 360 -122.68 -27.53 -112.33
N ASP A 361 -122.93 -27.05 -111.11
CA ASP A 361 -124.28 -26.94 -110.54
C ASP A 361 -125.18 -25.87 -111.20
N ARG A 362 -124.60 -24.92 -111.94
CA ARG A 362 -125.35 -23.90 -112.69
C ARG A 362 -125.87 -24.43 -114.03
N TRP A 363 -125.13 -25.33 -114.66
CA TRP A 363 -125.46 -25.86 -115.98
C TRP A 363 -126.56 -26.93 -115.92
N GLU A 364 -126.62 -27.67 -114.81
CA GLU A 364 -127.66 -28.68 -114.58
C GLU A 364 -129.06 -28.06 -114.39
N ARG A 365 -129.14 -26.80 -113.94
CA ARG A 365 -130.42 -26.08 -113.76
C ARG A 365 -130.99 -25.44 -115.02
N HIS A 366 -130.26 -25.39 -116.14
CA HIS A 366 -130.69 -24.70 -117.37
C HIS A 366 -131.03 -25.64 -118.54
N GLY A 367 -131.31 -26.93 -118.26
CA GLY A 367 -131.81 -27.84 -119.29
C GLY A 367 -130.81 -28.13 -120.41
N ILE A 368 -129.51 -27.92 -120.18
CA ILE A 368 -128.46 -28.33 -121.10
C ILE A 368 -128.04 -29.74 -120.71
N LYS A 369 -128.40 -30.71 -121.56
CA LYS A 369 -127.84 -32.06 -121.50
C LYS A 369 -126.40 -31.98 -121.99
N VAL A 370 -125.45 -31.76 -121.07
CA VAL A 370 -124.02 -31.93 -121.33
C VAL A 370 -123.76 -33.43 -121.48
N VAL A 371 -123.88 -33.91 -122.72
CA VAL A 371 -123.37 -35.22 -123.11
C VAL A 371 -121.85 -35.06 -123.18
N VAL A 372 -121.17 -35.60 -122.18
CA VAL A 372 -119.73 -35.87 -122.28
C VAL A 372 -119.61 -37.00 -123.29
N ASP A 373 -119.10 -36.64 -124.47
CA ASP A 373 -119.03 -37.50 -125.64
C ASP A 373 -117.88 -38.52 -125.54
N GLU A 374 -118.15 -39.73 -126.03
CA GLU A 374 -117.32 -40.93 -125.84
C GLU A 374 -116.32 -41.16 -126.99
N ASP A 375 -115.96 -40.09 -127.71
CA ASP A 375 -114.83 -40.01 -128.67
C ASP A 375 -113.88 -38.82 -128.38
N LEU A 376 -113.81 -38.34 -127.12
CA LEU A 376 -112.83 -37.36 -126.61
C LEU A 376 -111.86 -37.97 -125.57
N ARG A 377 -111.29 -39.14 -125.86
CA ARG A 377 -110.13 -39.72 -125.11
C ARG A 377 -108.87 -39.94 -125.96
N LYS A 378 -108.74 -39.23 -127.08
CA LYS A 378 -107.44 -38.94 -127.71
C LYS A 378 -107.29 -37.43 -127.78
N GLU A 379 -106.14 -36.94 -127.30
CA GLU A 379 -105.82 -35.53 -126.97
C GLU A 379 -106.30 -35.03 -125.58
N ALA A 380 -105.89 -35.74 -124.52
CA ALA A 380 -105.43 -35.09 -123.28
C ALA A 380 -103.88 -35.05 -123.27
N SER A 381 -103.33 -34.62 -124.41
CA SER A 381 -101.94 -34.19 -124.56
C SER A 381 -101.81 -32.77 -123.99
N ALA A 382 -101.48 -32.69 -122.71
CA ALA A 382 -100.49 -31.72 -122.23
C ALA A 382 -99.37 -32.49 -121.50
N GLU A 383 -99.05 -33.66 -122.05
CA GLU A 383 -97.73 -34.25 -121.99
C GLU A 383 -96.82 -33.35 -122.85
N VAL A 384 -95.70 -32.93 -122.26
CA VAL A 384 -94.70 -32.00 -122.81
C VAL A 384 -95.05 -30.52 -122.67
N THR A 385 -94.71 -29.92 -121.52
CA THR A 385 -93.65 -28.90 -121.36
C THR A 385 -93.71 -28.28 -119.96
N TRP A 386 -93.36 -29.03 -118.90
CA TRP A 386 -92.95 -28.45 -117.59
C TRP A 386 -91.87 -29.30 -116.90
N LEU A 387 -91.05 -29.99 -117.72
CA LEU A 387 -89.93 -30.82 -117.26
C LEU A 387 -88.64 -30.04 -116.97
N ASN A 388 -88.64 -28.70 -116.93
CA ASN A 388 -87.42 -27.89 -116.77
C ASN A 388 -87.55 -26.70 -115.81
N ALA A 389 -88.16 -26.90 -114.63
CA ALA A 389 -88.07 -25.96 -113.50
C ALA A 389 -88.28 -26.65 -112.12
N GLY A 390 -87.97 -27.94 -112.03
CA GLY A 390 -88.27 -28.78 -110.86
C GLY A 390 -87.16 -29.76 -110.50
N GLU A 391 -85.90 -29.44 -110.84
CA GLU A 391 -84.76 -30.16 -110.28
C GLU A 391 -84.52 -29.75 -108.82
N GLN A 392 -85.12 -30.55 -107.94
CA GLN A 392 -84.43 -31.27 -106.86
C GLN A 392 -83.84 -30.45 -105.70
N TYR A 393 -84.72 -29.78 -104.94
CA TYR A 393 -84.60 -29.75 -103.49
C TYR A 393 -85.19 -31.05 -102.93
N SER A 394 -84.32 -32.04 -102.73
CA SER A 394 -84.69 -33.32 -102.11
C SER A 394 -84.97 -33.12 -100.61
N THR A 395 -86.23 -33.31 -100.23
CA THR A 395 -86.76 -33.28 -98.86
C THR A 395 -86.19 -34.37 -97.94
N GLN A 396 -85.35 -35.27 -98.47
CA GLN A 396 -84.68 -36.31 -97.68
C GLN A 396 -83.37 -35.81 -97.03
N GLY A 397 -82.66 -34.86 -97.65
CA GLY A 397 -81.36 -34.37 -97.14
C GLY A 397 -81.46 -33.47 -95.90
N SER A 398 -82.60 -32.80 -95.67
CA SER A 398 -82.85 -31.99 -94.47
C SER A 398 -83.23 -32.85 -93.25
N VAL A 399 -83.92 -33.98 -93.48
CA VAL A 399 -84.28 -34.93 -92.42
C VAL A 399 -83.04 -35.66 -91.92
N ASP A 400 -82.17 -36.15 -92.82
CA ASP A 400 -80.93 -36.85 -92.44
C ASP A 400 -79.91 -35.91 -91.74
N ARG A 401 -79.90 -34.61 -92.08
CA ARG A 401 -79.09 -33.59 -91.35
C ARG A 401 -79.65 -33.26 -89.97
N ALA A 402 -80.98 -33.13 -89.86
CA ALA A 402 -81.64 -32.87 -88.59
C ALA A 402 -81.49 -34.06 -87.62
N GLU A 403 -81.59 -35.30 -88.11
CA GLU A 403 -81.31 -36.50 -87.30
C GLU A 403 -79.83 -36.62 -86.92
N SER A 404 -78.90 -36.28 -87.82
CA SER A 404 -77.45 -36.24 -87.51
C SER A 404 -77.10 -35.18 -86.43
N LEU A 405 -77.71 -33.99 -86.50
CA LEU A 405 -77.54 -32.95 -85.49
C LEU A 405 -78.21 -33.32 -84.17
N LEU A 406 -79.39 -33.94 -84.20
CA LEU A 406 -80.09 -34.39 -83.00
C LEU A 406 -79.34 -35.53 -82.30
N GLU A 407 -78.72 -36.44 -83.05
CA GLU A 407 -77.82 -37.44 -82.49
C GLU A 407 -76.52 -36.83 -81.94
N LYS A 408 -75.92 -35.82 -82.59
CA LYS A 408 -74.80 -35.07 -82.00
C LYS A 408 -75.22 -34.34 -80.73
N LEU A 409 -76.41 -33.74 -80.67
CA LEU A 409 -76.96 -33.05 -79.50
C LEU A 409 -77.35 -34.03 -78.37
N LYS A 410 -77.84 -35.23 -78.70
CA LYS A 410 -78.06 -36.30 -77.71
C LYS A 410 -76.74 -36.84 -77.18
N ARG A 411 -75.74 -37.03 -78.04
CA ARG A 411 -74.41 -37.50 -77.65
C ARG A 411 -73.68 -36.47 -76.79
N ILE A 412 -73.75 -35.17 -77.14
CA ILE A 412 -73.23 -34.07 -76.31
C ILE A 412 -74.09 -33.87 -75.05
N GLY A 413 -75.41 -34.01 -75.12
CA GLY A 413 -76.30 -33.94 -73.95
C GLY A 413 -76.00 -35.05 -72.94
N ALA A 414 -75.69 -36.27 -73.40
CA ALA A 414 -75.24 -37.37 -72.56
C ALA A 414 -73.82 -37.14 -72.01
N ASP A 415 -72.90 -36.62 -72.83
CA ASP A 415 -71.52 -36.31 -72.44
C ASP A 415 -71.42 -35.14 -71.45
N VAL A 416 -72.17 -34.05 -71.66
CA VAL A 416 -72.29 -32.90 -70.75
C VAL A 416 -72.98 -33.32 -69.45
N ARG A 417 -74.05 -34.13 -69.50
CA ARG A 417 -74.70 -34.62 -68.27
C ARG A 417 -73.79 -35.55 -67.45
N GLY A 418 -72.97 -36.37 -68.10
CA GLY A 418 -71.97 -37.21 -67.45
C GLY A 418 -70.82 -36.38 -66.85
N LYS A 419 -70.17 -35.54 -67.66
CA LYS A 419 -69.03 -34.71 -67.24
C LYS A 419 -69.40 -33.64 -66.21
N SER A 420 -70.53 -32.96 -66.36
CA SER A 420 -70.99 -31.98 -65.37
C SER A 420 -71.30 -32.63 -64.02
N ARG A 421 -71.85 -33.85 -64.00
CA ARG A 421 -72.08 -34.60 -62.76
C ARG A 421 -70.75 -35.00 -62.10
N GLU A 422 -69.77 -35.49 -62.86
CA GLU A 422 -68.43 -35.78 -62.33
C GLU A 422 -67.68 -34.54 -61.84
N ILE A 423 -67.81 -33.41 -62.54
CA ILE A 423 -67.19 -32.13 -62.15
C ILE A 423 -67.87 -31.59 -60.88
N ILE A 424 -69.20 -31.63 -60.79
CA ILE A 424 -69.95 -31.21 -59.61
C ILE A 424 -69.61 -32.12 -58.42
N ASP A 425 -69.53 -33.45 -58.61
CA ASP A 425 -69.13 -34.37 -57.55
C ASP A 425 -67.68 -34.12 -57.10
N LYS A 426 -66.75 -33.80 -58.02
CA LYS A 426 -65.38 -33.38 -57.68
C LYS A 426 -65.34 -32.04 -56.92
N ILE A 427 -66.19 -31.07 -57.28
CA ILE A 427 -66.32 -29.80 -56.58
C ILE A 427 -66.90 -30.01 -55.18
N ILE A 428 -67.93 -30.85 -55.03
CA ILE A 428 -68.53 -31.20 -53.74
C ILE A 428 -67.50 -31.89 -52.84
N LEU A 429 -66.70 -32.82 -53.39
CA LEU A 429 -65.59 -33.45 -52.66
C LEU A 429 -64.52 -32.43 -52.25
N MET A 430 -64.13 -31.51 -53.13
CA MET A 430 -63.18 -30.44 -52.79
C MET A 430 -63.71 -29.53 -51.68
N VAL A 431 -64.95 -29.08 -51.77
CA VAL A 431 -65.57 -28.22 -50.76
C VAL A 431 -65.68 -28.96 -49.43
N SER A 432 -66.03 -30.25 -49.44
CA SER A 432 -66.09 -31.09 -48.24
C SER A 432 -64.70 -31.27 -47.59
N LEU A 433 -63.65 -31.44 -48.39
CA LEU A 433 -62.26 -31.51 -47.90
C LEU A 433 -61.82 -30.17 -47.30
N PHE A 434 -62.18 -29.06 -47.95
CA PHE A 434 -61.85 -27.71 -47.48
C PHE A 434 -62.56 -27.37 -46.17
N ILE A 435 -63.84 -27.75 -46.04
CA ILE A 435 -64.61 -27.63 -44.78
C ILE A 435 -63.97 -28.49 -43.69
N SER A 436 -63.51 -29.71 -44.01
CA SER A 436 -62.86 -30.58 -43.04
C SER A 436 -61.54 -30.00 -42.53
N LYS A 437 -60.69 -29.45 -43.43
CA LYS A 437 -59.46 -28.74 -43.03
C LYS A 437 -59.73 -27.48 -42.21
N LEU A 438 -60.74 -26.69 -42.54
CA LEU A 438 -61.13 -25.52 -41.75
C LEU A 438 -61.65 -25.91 -40.37
N LYS A 439 -62.38 -27.02 -40.26
CA LYS A 439 -62.88 -27.54 -38.98
C LYS A 439 -61.74 -28.07 -38.11
N GLU A 440 -60.76 -28.73 -38.71
CA GLU A 440 -59.52 -29.13 -38.03
C GLU A 440 -58.73 -27.91 -37.54
N TRP A 441 -58.59 -26.88 -38.38
CA TRP A 441 -57.92 -25.62 -38.02
C TRP A 441 -58.62 -24.93 -36.85
N ALA A 442 -59.95 -24.80 -36.90
CA ALA A 442 -60.73 -24.24 -35.80
C ALA A 442 -60.58 -25.04 -34.49
N SER A 443 -60.44 -26.38 -34.58
CA SER A 443 -60.21 -27.22 -33.40
C SER A 443 -58.78 -27.07 -32.83
N LYS A 444 -57.75 -26.93 -33.69
CA LYS A 444 -56.36 -26.67 -33.26
C LYS A 444 -56.22 -25.29 -32.62
N THR A 445 -56.84 -24.26 -33.18
CA THR A 445 -56.81 -22.91 -32.60
C THR A 445 -57.55 -22.85 -31.26
N LYS A 446 -58.62 -23.64 -31.10
CA LYS A 446 -59.33 -23.76 -29.82
C LYS A 446 -58.46 -24.45 -28.75
N LEU A 447 -57.77 -25.54 -29.12
CA LEU A 447 -56.86 -26.25 -28.21
C LEU A 447 -55.69 -25.35 -27.77
N GLN A 448 -55.06 -24.62 -28.71
CA GLN A 448 -53.98 -23.69 -28.40
C GLN A 448 -54.43 -22.50 -27.54
N ALA A 449 -55.68 -22.03 -27.71
CA ALA A 449 -56.25 -20.98 -26.88
C ALA A 449 -56.62 -21.47 -25.47
N GLU A 450 -57.06 -22.73 -25.31
CA GLU A 450 -57.27 -23.37 -24.01
C GLU A 450 -55.95 -23.63 -23.28
N GLU A 451 -54.91 -24.12 -23.97
CA GLU A 451 -53.57 -24.30 -23.40
C GLU A 451 -52.91 -22.97 -23.00
N LEU A 452 -53.04 -21.91 -23.80
CA LEU A 452 -52.59 -20.56 -23.43
C LEU A 452 -53.37 -20.00 -22.23
N ARG A 453 -54.68 -20.27 -22.14
CA ARG A 453 -55.50 -19.83 -21.00
C ARG A 453 -55.15 -20.59 -19.72
N GLU A 454 -54.87 -21.89 -19.80
CA GLU A 454 -54.39 -22.70 -18.67
C GLU A 454 -52.95 -22.35 -18.26
N ALA A 455 -52.07 -22.04 -19.21
CA ALA A 455 -50.70 -21.57 -18.94
C ALA A 455 -50.68 -20.19 -18.27
N VAL A 456 -51.55 -19.26 -18.69
CA VAL A 456 -51.67 -17.93 -18.07
C VAL A 456 -52.32 -18.00 -16.70
N THR A 457 -53.35 -18.84 -16.51
CA THR A 457 -54.01 -18.99 -15.19
C THR A 457 -53.13 -19.75 -14.19
N SER A 458 -52.35 -20.75 -14.61
CA SER A 458 -51.40 -21.46 -13.74
C SER A 458 -50.16 -20.63 -13.38
N LYS A 459 -49.70 -19.74 -14.27
CA LYS A 459 -48.55 -18.85 -14.01
C LYS A 459 -48.94 -17.62 -13.18
N ALA A 460 -50.14 -17.07 -13.35
CA ALA A 460 -50.68 -16.01 -12.51
C ALA A 460 -51.08 -16.51 -11.10
N GLY A 461 -51.60 -17.73 -10.98
CA GLY A 461 -51.95 -18.33 -9.69
C GLY A 461 -50.74 -18.66 -8.81
N LYS A 462 -49.60 -19.05 -9.40
CA LYS A 462 -48.35 -19.28 -8.65
C LYS A 462 -47.66 -17.98 -8.22
N SER A 463 -47.66 -16.96 -9.08
CA SER A 463 -47.11 -15.63 -8.78
C SER A 463 -47.86 -14.89 -7.67
N ALA A 464 -49.19 -15.01 -7.60
CA ALA A 464 -49.99 -14.35 -6.55
C ALA A 464 -49.80 -14.97 -5.16
N ASN A 465 -49.53 -16.27 -5.07
CA ASN A 465 -49.31 -16.96 -3.79
C ASN A 465 -47.89 -16.76 -3.23
N GLU A 466 -46.86 -16.57 -4.07
CA GLU A 466 -45.50 -16.21 -3.61
C GLU A 466 -45.40 -14.75 -3.14
N LEU A 467 -46.18 -13.84 -3.73
CA LEU A 467 -46.23 -12.42 -3.31
C LEU A 467 -47.00 -12.19 -2.00
N GLN A 468 -47.98 -13.04 -1.65
CA GLN A 468 -48.70 -12.93 -0.37
C GLN A 468 -47.88 -13.38 0.84
N HIS A 469 -46.94 -14.32 0.69
CA HIS A 469 -46.06 -14.72 1.80
C HIS A 469 -44.93 -13.71 2.07
N SER A 470 -44.39 -13.06 1.04
CA SER A 470 -43.33 -12.04 1.20
C SER A 470 -43.85 -10.71 1.78
N ALA A 471 -45.08 -10.30 1.45
CA ALA A 471 -45.65 -9.03 1.94
C ALA A 471 -46.05 -9.04 3.43
N VAL A 472 -46.23 -10.22 4.05
CA VAL A 472 -46.64 -10.34 5.46
C VAL A 472 -45.43 -10.29 6.42
N GLU A 473 -44.23 -10.66 6.00
CA GLU A 473 -43.01 -10.51 6.82
C GLU A 473 -42.42 -9.09 6.79
N PHE A 474 -42.57 -8.36 5.68
CA PHE A 474 -42.01 -7.00 5.55
C PHE A 474 -42.88 -5.91 6.23
N GLY A 475 -44.17 -6.19 6.46
CA GLY A 475 -45.12 -5.23 7.06
C GLY A 475 -45.04 -5.10 8.58
N PHE A 476 -44.42 -6.05 9.28
CA PHE A 476 -44.32 -6.03 10.76
C PHE A 476 -43.08 -5.28 11.27
N THR A 477 -41.96 -5.33 10.54
CA THR A 477 -40.67 -4.72 10.95
C THR A 477 -40.61 -3.20 10.74
N VAL A 478 -41.37 -2.64 9.80
CA VAL A 478 -41.39 -1.18 9.53
C VAL A 478 -42.28 -0.42 10.54
N LYS A 479 -43.31 -1.06 11.09
CA LYS A 479 -44.24 -0.41 12.03
C LYS A 479 -43.66 -0.23 13.44
N GLU A 480 -42.64 -1.02 13.79
CA GLU A 480 -41.99 -0.97 15.11
C GLU A 480 -40.80 0.00 15.14
N GLY A 481 -40.10 0.19 14.01
CA GLY A 481 -39.05 1.21 13.85
C GLY A 481 -39.59 2.65 13.87
N ALA A 482 -40.75 2.91 13.26
CA ALA A 482 -41.34 4.24 13.20
C ALA A 482 -41.81 4.77 14.58
N LYS A 483 -42.10 3.89 15.55
CA LYS A 483 -42.46 4.28 16.92
C LYS A 483 -41.25 4.65 17.79
N ARG A 484 -40.06 4.07 17.55
CA ARG A 484 -38.84 4.44 18.29
C ARG A 484 -38.28 5.78 17.83
N VAL A 485 -38.26 6.04 16.52
CA VAL A 485 -37.70 7.28 15.96
C VAL A 485 -38.53 8.52 16.32
N ALA A 486 -39.85 8.39 16.50
CA ALA A 486 -40.70 9.51 16.95
C ALA A 486 -40.49 9.87 18.44
N GLY A 487 -40.01 8.92 19.26
CA GLY A 487 -39.67 9.18 20.67
C GLY A 487 -38.36 9.95 20.81
N ASP A 488 -37.34 9.57 20.06
CA ASP A 488 -35.99 10.14 20.16
C ASP A 488 -35.92 11.58 19.61
N CYS A 489 -36.74 11.92 18.61
CA CYS A 489 -36.86 13.31 18.12
C CYS A 489 -37.56 14.25 19.11
N ARG A 490 -38.45 13.75 19.99
CA ARG A 490 -39.10 14.59 21.00
C ARG A 490 -38.14 14.93 22.15
N GLU A 491 -37.32 13.97 22.58
CA GLU A 491 -36.34 14.17 23.65
C GLU A 491 -35.18 15.09 23.21
N GLY A 492 -34.79 15.03 21.94
CA GLY A 492 -33.77 15.92 21.36
C GLY A 492 -34.20 17.40 21.31
N VAL A 493 -35.49 17.67 21.05
CA VAL A 493 -36.02 19.05 20.98
C VAL A 493 -36.10 19.67 22.38
N GLU A 494 -36.51 18.93 23.41
CA GLU A 494 -36.57 19.42 24.79
C GLU A 494 -35.18 19.78 25.36
N LYS A 495 -34.13 19.00 25.01
CA LYS A 495 -32.74 19.28 25.39
C LYS A 495 -32.17 20.53 24.71
N ILE A 496 -32.62 20.86 23.50
CA ILE A 496 -32.18 22.08 22.79
C ILE A 496 -32.90 23.31 23.35
N THR A 497 -34.19 23.20 23.71
CA THR A 497 -34.94 24.31 24.33
C THR A 497 -34.38 24.70 25.69
N GLN A 498 -33.97 23.74 26.54
CA GLN A 498 -33.35 24.02 27.83
C GLN A 498 -31.98 24.73 27.72
N LYS A 499 -31.17 24.38 26.71
CA LYS A 499 -29.86 25.01 26.49
C LYS A 499 -29.95 26.46 25.99
N PHE A 500 -31.04 26.83 25.31
CA PHE A 500 -31.25 28.22 24.86
C PHE A 500 -31.78 29.15 25.96
N THR A 501 -32.55 28.64 26.93
CA THR A 501 -33.00 29.44 28.09
C THR A 501 -31.90 29.75 29.11
N HIS A 502 -30.83 28.95 29.16
CA HIS A 502 -29.71 29.17 30.11
C HIS A 502 -28.64 30.16 29.59
N LYS A 503 -28.68 30.54 28.30
CA LYS A 503 -27.66 31.40 27.66
C LYS A 503 -28.07 32.88 27.52
N PHE A 504 -29.21 33.28 28.08
CA PHE A 504 -29.71 34.67 28.10
C PHE A 504 -30.07 35.17 29.52
N LYS A 505 -29.53 34.54 30.56
CA LYS A 505 -29.67 34.98 31.96
C LYS A 505 -28.37 34.80 32.75
N THR A 506 -27.32 35.44 32.26
CA THR A 506 -26.07 35.90 32.91
C THR A 506 -25.30 36.64 31.84
#